data_AF-A0A0N0P5L4-F1
#
_entry.id   AF-A0A0N0P5L4-F1
#
_cell.length_a   1.000
_cell.length_b   1.000
_cell.length_c   1.000
_cell.angle_alpha   90.00
_cell.angle_beta   90.00
_cell.angle_gamma   90.00
#
_symmetry.space_group_name_H-M   'P 1'
#
loop_
_entity.id
_entity.type
_entity.pdbx_description
1 polymer ?
#
loop_
_entity_poly.entity_id
_entity_poly.type
_entity_poly.pdbx_seq_one_letter_code
_entity_poly.pdbx_strand_id
1 'polypeptide(L)'
;MTTVDEICGTYALSHWEGKAAPVTATLTIYRCGDDVTVDAVVANGMTGQMRYEPNYLVGNLELVENQELDKNQEDVEQALIGGFADGFHVVLEASKLLLKNSTTSFVFVQSARLSDIFGEHAIIAINNQPPNREMTMRFFPDGNGGSFVVASIANSLRGQCQIESGLLRGELASTMIEADTDLAAVESEIRDGLHNGFQVSKNESGVLLRSASGSIQLCQIVSQSDLKGEYLLKSYNGQPVLTTHQATISFAPKGEKEVSISIFVANRIRGTAVLDQNILTSDEPLMSTRLVGTPAESSLESAFNVGFQYGVEAILRCSELTLKNQDCEFVLTRTAIPEVKHSDPTYKGTHCTKCFKAESNGLLFRIVNENEKKWAFHNDTENYRMHIQASFGSRSSIVPLNNAQMHQEDGGRFIVEVTVNPLTTEMFIQGDVNGFKIAYSAQPI
;
A
#
# COMPACT_ATOMS: atom_id res chain seq x y z
N MET A 1 3.86 5.28 -15.08
CA MET A 1 3.59 6.71 -14.80
C MET A 1 2.67 6.73 -13.61
N THR A 2 2.83 7.65 -12.68
CA THR A 2 1.91 7.73 -11.55
C THR A 2 0.53 8.12 -12.08
N THR A 3 -0.51 7.34 -11.81
CA THR A 3 -1.87 7.66 -12.27
C THR A 3 -2.53 8.66 -11.32
N VAL A 4 -3.60 9.33 -11.76
CA VAL A 4 -4.40 10.19 -10.87
C VAL A 4 -4.92 9.39 -9.68
N ASP A 5 -5.45 8.20 -9.95
CA ASP A 5 -6.05 7.35 -8.92
C ASP A 5 -5.02 6.91 -7.86
N GLU A 6 -3.75 6.79 -8.23
CA GLU A 6 -2.67 6.48 -7.29
C GLU A 6 -2.36 7.63 -6.32
N ILE A 7 -2.57 8.88 -6.73
CA ILE A 7 -2.34 10.08 -5.91
C ILE A 7 -3.61 10.59 -5.22
N CYS A 8 -4.75 9.95 -5.46
CA CYS A 8 -5.97 10.24 -4.71
C CYS A 8 -5.85 9.72 -3.27
N GLY A 9 -6.28 10.55 -2.32
CA GLY A 9 -6.26 10.25 -0.90
C GLY A 9 -6.05 11.50 -0.04
N THR A 10 -5.97 11.27 1.25
CA THR A 10 -5.68 12.30 2.25
C THR A 10 -4.26 12.14 2.73
N TYR A 11 -3.56 13.26 2.85
CA TYR A 11 -2.17 13.33 3.23
C TYR A 11 -1.95 14.39 4.32
N ALA A 12 -1.03 14.13 5.24
CA ALA A 12 -0.57 15.05 6.25
C ALA A 12 0.81 15.59 5.88
N LEU A 13 0.99 16.90 5.96
CA LEU A 13 2.26 17.55 5.66
C LEU A 13 3.33 17.09 6.67
N SER A 14 4.44 16.58 6.15
CA SER A 14 5.57 16.14 6.99
C SER A 14 6.78 17.04 6.86
N HIS A 15 7.08 17.50 5.64
CA HIS A 15 8.23 18.34 5.36
C HIS A 15 7.90 19.41 4.32
N TRP A 16 8.51 20.57 4.48
CA TRP A 16 8.51 21.68 3.54
C TRP A 16 9.94 22.20 3.39
N GLU A 17 10.40 22.39 2.15
CA GLU A 17 11.79 22.77 1.83
C GLU A 17 12.84 21.86 2.48
N GLY A 18 12.55 20.55 2.53
CA GLY A 18 13.44 19.53 3.09
C GLY A 18 13.61 19.56 4.61
N LYS A 19 12.89 20.42 5.31
CA LYS A 19 12.82 20.52 6.79
C LYS A 19 11.49 20.00 7.29
N ALA A 20 11.42 19.57 8.55
CA ALA A 20 10.16 19.21 9.19
C ALA A 20 9.18 20.38 9.10
N ALA A 21 7.92 20.08 8.79
CA ALA A 21 6.90 21.11 8.59
C ALA A 21 6.71 21.94 9.87
N PRO A 22 6.68 23.29 9.77
CA PRO A 22 6.54 24.16 10.94
C PRO A 22 5.09 24.20 11.46
N VAL A 23 4.13 23.74 10.66
CA VAL A 23 2.70 23.73 10.94
C VAL A 23 2.09 22.41 10.47
N THR A 24 0.96 22.04 11.05
CA THR A 24 0.13 20.95 10.53
C THR A 24 -0.60 21.45 9.30
N ALA A 25 -0.58 20.64 8.24
CA ALA A 25 -1.43 20.85 7.07
C ALA A 25 -1.91 19.51 6.54
N THR A 26 -3.11 19.48 5.98
CA THR A 26 -3.65 18.33 5.26
C THR A 26 -3.87 18.68 3.80
N LEU A 27 -3.74 17.67 2.95
CA LEU A 27 -4.00 17.73 1.52
C LEU A 27 -4.88 16.55 1.16
N THR A 28 -6.04 16.79 0.57
CA THR A 28 -6.91 15.76 0.02
C THR A 28 -6.96 15.94 -1.49
N ILE A 29 -6.55 14.91 -2.22
CA ILE A 29 -6.66 14.84 -3.67
C ILE A 29 -7.74 13.81 -3.98
N TYR A 30 -8.72 14.20 -4.78
CA TYR A 30 -9.78 13.30 -5.23
C TYR A 30 -10.15 13.64 -6.67
N ARG A 31 -10.85 12.72 -7.31
CA ARG A 31 -11.26 12.85 -8.70
C ARG A 31 -12.75 12.61 -8.79
N CYS A 32 -13.43 13.40 -9.62
CA CYS A 32 -14.84 13.23 -9.96
C CYS A 32 -14.96 13.24 -11.49
N GLY A 33 -15.13 12.07 -12.09
CA GLY A 33 -15.16 11.96 -13.55
C GLY A 33 -13.78 12.22 -14.15
N ASP A 34 -13.62 13.28 -14.93
CA ASP A 34 -12.32 13.68 -15.51
C ASP A 34 -11.63 14.80 -14.70
N ASP A 35 -12.33 15.39 -13.73
CA ASP A 35 -11.82 16.51 -12.94
C ASP A 35 -11.08 16.01 -11.70
N VAL A 36 -9.89 16.56 -11.46
CA VAL A 36 -9.12 16.33 -10.23
C VAL A 36 -9.33 17.52 -9.33
N THR A 37 -9.75 17.31 -8.10
CA THR A 37 -9.92 18.37 -7.10
C THR A 37 -8.90 18.19 -5.98
N VAL A 38 -8.37 19.31 -5.51
CA VAL A 38 -7.48 19.37 -4.36
C VAL A 38 -8.11 20.24 -3.31
N ASP A 39 -8.30 19.67 -2.12
CA ASP A 39 -8.60 20.42 -0.91
C ASP A 39 -7.33 20.45 -0.04
N ALA A 40 -6.90 21.62 0.41
CA ALA A 40 -5.82 21.77 1.36
C ALA A 40 -6.33 22.50 2.61
N VAL A 41 -5.92 22.06 3.79
CA VAL A 41 -6.23 22.74 5.05
C VAL A 41 -4.93 22.99 5.79
N VAL A 42 -4.61 24.26 6.04
CA VAL A 42 -3.50 24.65 6.91
C VAL A 42 -4.10 25.26 8.17
N ALA A 43 -4.45 26.55 8.10
CA ALA A 43 -5.37 27.19 9.04
C ALA A 43 -6.68 27.53 8.34
N ASN A 44 -6.60 27.99 7.09
CA ASN A 44 -7.73 28.12 6.19
C ASN A 44 -7.90 26.87 5.34
N GLY A 45 -9.14 26.61 4.95
CA GLY A 45 -9.46 25.69 3.85
C GLY A 45 -9.17 26.35 2.51
N MET A 46 -8.57 25.59 1.60
CA MET A 46 -8.33 25.95 0.20
C MET A 46 -8.86 24.83 -0.69
N THR A 47 -9.52 25.17 -1.79
CA THR A 47 -10.01 24.17 -2.75
C THR A 47 -9.74 24.61 -4.19
N GLY A 48 -9.56 23.67 -5.10
CA GLY A 48 -9.29 23.99 -6.49
C GLY A 48 -9.37 22.80 -7.42
N GLN A 49 -9.81 23.05 -8.65
CA GLN A 49 -9.72 22.08 -9.73
C GLN A 49 -8.32 22.09 -10.35
N MET A 50 -7.80 20.89 -10.58
CA MET A 50 -6.47 20.63 -11.08
C MET A 50 -6.53 19.86 -12.39
N ARG A 51 -5.58 20.15 -13.26
CA ARG A 51 -5.24 19.30 -14.39
C ARG A 51 -4.08 18.40 -14.00
N TYR A 52 -4.24 17.10 -14.23
CA TYR A 52 -3.16 16.15 -14.09
C TYR A 52 -2.64 15.72 -15.46
N GLU A 53 -1.41 16.12 -15.76
CA GLU A 53 -0.63 15.64 -16.89
C GLU A 53 0.42 14.64 -16.36
N PRO A 54 1.11 13.84 -17.20
CA PRO A 54 1.97 12.76 -16.71
C PRO A 54 3.00 13.17 -15.64
N ASN A 55 2.67 12.88 -14.37
CA ASN A 55 3.41 13.29 -13.16
C ASN A 55 3.48 14.81 -12.93
N TYR A 56 2.52 15.59 -13.43
CA TYR A 56 2.45 17.04 -13.26
C TYR A 56 1.03 17.46 -12.86
N LEU A 57 0.89 18.11 -11.70
CA LEU A 57 -0.40 18.54 -11.15
C LEU A 57 -0.41 20.07 -11.07
N VAL A 58 -1.33 20.72 -11.78
CA VAL A 58 -1.38 22.17 -11.93
C VAL A 58 -2.81 22.69 -11.88
N GLY A 59 -3.01 23.83 -11.23
CA GLY A 59 -4.31 24.50 -11.12
C GLY A 59 -4.29 25.59 -10.05
N ASN A 60 -5.43 26.22 -9.79
CA ASN A 60 -5.53 27.30 -8.82
C ASN A 60 -6.25 26.82 -7.58
N LEU A 61 -5.70 27.13 -6.41
CA LEU A 61 -6.38 26.98 -5.12
C LEU A 61 -7.03 28.30 -4.74
N GLU A 62 -8.29 28.23 -4.32
CA GLU A 62 -9.07 29.35 -3.79
C GLU A 62 -9.31 29.16 -2.30
N LEU A 63 -9.14 30.23 -1.52
CA LEU A 63 -9.41 30.23 -0.08
C LEU A 63 -10.92 30.15 0.18
N VAL A 64 -11.30 29.22 1.05
CA VAL A 64 -12.69 29.00 1.50
C VAL A 64 -12.98 29.76 2.80
N GLU A 65 -11.96 29.89 3.66
CA GLU A 65 -12.04 30.62 4.92
C GLU A 65 -10.93 31.66 5.00
N ASN A 66 -11.13 32.71 5.81
CA ASN A 66 -10.16 33.79 5.98
C ASN A 66 -10.03 34.15 7.46
N GLN A 67 -9.29 33.32 8.18
CA GLN A 67 -8.91 33.51 9.58
C GLN A 67 -7.58 34.25 9.68
N GLU A 68 -7.30 34.88 10.83
CA GLU A 68 -5.98 35.46 11.09
C GLU A 68 -4.92 34.35 11.19
N LEU A 69 -3.84 34.50 10.42
CA LEU A 69 -2.77 33.52 10.29
C LEU A 69 -1.55 33.92 11.10
N ASP A 70 -0.88 32.94 11.70
CA ASP A 70 0.52 33.14 12.09
C ASP A 70 1.44 33.11 10.86
N LYS A 71 2.68 33.57 11.05
CA LYS A 71 3.60 33.72 9.92
C LYS A 71 3.94 32.40 9.21
N ASN A 72 4.05 31.30 9.95
CA ASN A 72 4.35 30.00 9.36
C ASN A 72 3.15 29.45 8.58
N GLN A 73 1.93 29.67 9.08
CA GLN A 73 0.70 29.28 8.37
C GLN A 73 0.56 30.07 7.07
N GLU A 74 0.72 31.40 7.12
CA GLU A 74 0.68 32.27 5.94
C GLU A 74 1.70 31.82 4.88
N ASP A 75 2.94 31.57 5.28
CA ASP A 75 3.99 31.20 4.34
C ASP A 75 3.72 29.82 3.68
N VAL A 76 3.15 28.86 4.43
CA VAL A 76 2.77 27.55 3.88
C VAL A 76 1.57 27.66 2.95
N GLU A 77 0.53 28.42 3.30
CA GLU A 77 -0.64 28.65 2.44
C GLU A 77 -0.23 29.32 1.12
N GLN A 78 0.59 30.38 1.18
CA GLN A 78 1.09 31.06 -0.02
C GLN A 78 1.94 30.14 -0.89
N ALA A 79 2.80 29.31 -0.27
CA ALA A 79 3.62 28.34 -1.00
C ALA A 79 2.79 27.23 -1.65
N LEU A 80 1.66 26.80 -1.05
CA LEU A 80 0.73 25.86 -1.67
C LEU A 80 0.01 26.51 -2.84
N ILE A 81 -0.61 27.69 -2.63
CA ILE A 81 -1.34 28.42 -3.68
C ILE A 81 -0.43 28.70 -4.88
N GLY A 82 0.74 29.31 -4.65
CA GLY A 82 1.70 29.60 -5.71
C GLY A 82 2.26 28.33 -6.35
N GLY A 83 2.52 27.30 -5.55
CA GLY A 83 3.06 26.04 -6.04
C GLY A 83 2.11 25.27 -6.96
N PHE A 84 0.82 25.23 -6.65
CA PHE A 84 -0.19 24.64 -7.53
C PHE A 84 -0.40 25.46 -8.81
N ALA A 85 -0.37 26.79 -8.72
CA ALA A 85 -0.48 27.68 -9.88
C ALA A 85 0.71 27.52 -10.83
N ASP A 86 1.92 27.40 -10.30
CA ASP A 86 3.15 27.09 -11.05
C ASP A 86 3.15 25.65 -11.62
N GLY A 87 2.43 24.75 -10.95
CA GLY A 87 2.37 23.32 -11.19
C GLY A 87 3.49 22.55 -10.48
N PHE A 88 3.14 21.37 -9.98
CA PHE A 88 4.04 20.47 -9.26
C PHE A 88 4.39 19.24 -10.09
N HIS A 89 5.67 18.89 -10.12
CA HIS A 89 6.07 17.53 -10.42
C HIS A 89 5.69 16.64 -9.24
N VAL A 90 4.90 15.60 -9.53
CA VAL A 90 4.36 14.67 -8.54
C VAL A 90 5.19 13.39 -8.55
N VAL A 91 5.67 12.99 -7.38
CA VAL A 91 6.28 11.67 -7.19
C VAL A 91 5.60 11.00 -6.01
N LEU A 92 4.96 9.87 -6.26
CA LEU A 92 4.47 9.00 -5.21
C LEU A 92 5.49 7.88 -4.99
N GLU A 93 6.04 7.80 -3.79
CA GLU A 93 6.93 6.71 -3.39
C GLU A 93 6.47 6.15 -2.03
N ALA A 94 6.06 4.88 -2.02
CA ALA A 94 5.36 4.26 -0.91
C ALA A 94 4.12 5.07 -0.47
N SER A 95 4.10 5.55 0.78
CA SER A 95 3.03 6.40 1.33
C SER A 95 3.38 7.89 1.35
N LYS A 96 4.41 8.31 0.59
CA LYS A 96 4.85 9.70 0.54
C LYS A 96 4.52 10.33 -0.81
N LEU A 97 3.78 11.43 -0.77
CA LEU A 97 3.53 12.29 -1.92
C LEU A 97 4.54 13.44 -1.88
N LEU A 98 5.49 13.42 -2.82
CA LEU A 98 6.42 14.51 -3.05
C LEU A 98 5.84 15.41 -4.14
N LEU A 99 5.60 16.67 -3.79
CA LEU A 99 5.24 17.74 -4.71
C LEU A 99 6.44 18.66 -4.82
N LYS A 100 6.98 18.85 -6.03
CA LYS A 100 8.15 19.71 -6.22
C LYS A 100 8.09 20.48 -7.52
N ASN A 101 8.42 21.76 -7.46
CA ASN A 101 8.62 22.59 -8.64
C ASN A 101 9.91 23.42 -8.48
N SER A 102 10.04 24.52 -9.22
CA SER A 102 11.22 25.40 -9.15
C SER A 102 11.24 26.34 -7.94
N THR A 103 10.08 26.58 -7.32
CA THR A 103 9.88 27.57 -6.26
C THR A 103 9.73 26.95 -4.87
N THR A 104 9.18 25.73 -4.78
CA THR A 104 8.88 25.06 -3.51
C THR A 104 8.83 23.53 -3.63
N SER A 105 8.90 22.85 -2.50
CA SER A 105 8.91 21.41 -2.34
C SER A 105 8.23 20.97 -1.05
N PHE A 106 7.28 20.05 -1.17
CA PHE A 106 6.51 19.49 -0.08
C PHE A 106 6.60 17.97 -0.06
N VAL A 107 6.67 17.40 1.14
CA VAL A 107 6.50 15.96 1.36
C VAL A 107 5.31 15.75 2.27
N PHE A 108 4.25 15.16 1.73
CA PHE A 108 3.11 14.72 2.50
C PHE A 108 3.17 13.21 2.74
N VAL A 109 2.72 12.78 3.91
CA VAL A 109 2.56 11.38 4.29
C VAL A 109 1.09 11.04 4.24
N GLN A 110 0.75 10.03 3.47
CA GLN A 110 -0.63 9.62 3.28
C GLN A 110 -1.22 9.04 4.55
N SER A 111 -2.40 9.54 4.94
CA SER A 111 -3.14 9.12 6.11
C SER A 111 -4.33 8.22 5.76
N ALA A 112 -4.94 8.38 4.59
CA ALA A 112 -6.04 7.53 4.13
C ALA A 112 -6.16 7.50 2.60
N ARG A 113 -6.58 6.37 2.03
CA ARG A 113 -7.06 6.23 0.64
C ARG A 113 -8.48 5.68 0.63
N LEU A 114 -9.26 6.00 -0.38
CA LEU A 114 -10.54 5.31 -0.58
C LEU A 114 -10.31 3.82 -0.87
N SER A 115 -9.21 3.47 -1.53
CA SER A 115 -8.82 2.08 -1.75
C SER A 115 -8.54 1.29 -0.47
N ASP A 116 -8.33 1.97 0.65
CA ASP A 116 -8.08 1.32 1.95
C ASP A 116 -9.30 0.60 2.51
N ILE A 117 -10.49 0.98 2.05
CA ILE A 117 -11.76 0.39 2.50
C ILE A 117 -12.39 -0.51 1.44
N PHE A 118 -11.76 -0.67 0.27
CA PHE A 118 -12.28 -1.57 -0.77
C PHE A 118 -12.33 -3.03 -0.32
N GLY A 119 -13.29 -3.76 -0.88
CA GLY A 119 -13.57 -5.14 -0.54
C GLY A 119 -14.82 -5.29 0.33
N GLU A 120 -15.05 -6.50 0.79
CA GLU A 120 -16.13 -6.83 1.71
C GLU A 120 -15.63 -6.79 3.14
N HIS A 121 -16.48 -6.30 4.04
CA HIS A 121 -16.17 -6.17 5.45
C HIS A 121 -17.33 -6.68 6.29
N ALA A 122 -17.01 -7.41 7.35
CA ALA A 122 -17.94 -7.64 8.45
C ALA A 122 -18.00 -6.37 9.31
N ILE A 123 -19.20 -5.95 9.70
CA ILE A 123 -19.36 -4.98 10.79
C ILE A 123 -19.17 -5.75 12.09
N ILE A 124 -18.13 -5.43 12.86
CA ILE A 124 -17.80 -6.16 14.09
C ILE A 124 -18.09 -5.37 15.36
N ALA A 125 -18.24 -4.05 15.24
CA ALA A 125 -18.76 -3.22 16.32
C ALA A 125 -19.44 -1.95 15.80
N ILE A 126 -20.48 -1.51 16.49
CA ILE A 126 -21.17 -0.23 16.29
C ILE A 126 -21.18 0.46 17.65
N ASN A 127 -20.62 1.67 17.73
CA ASN A 127 -20.45 2.41 18.97
C ASN A 127 -19.77 1.58 20.08
N ASN A 128 -18.74 0.81 19.68
CA ASN A 128 -17.98 -0.12 20.51
C ASN A 128 -18.78 -1.31 21.08
N GLN A 129 -19.96 -1.60 20.54
CA GLN A 129 -20.75 -2.78 20.91
C GLN A 129 -20.82 -3.76 19.73
N PRO A 130 -20.70 -5.08 19.96
CA PRO A 130 -20.83 -6.06 18.88
C PRO A 130 -22.26 -6.05 18.32
N PRO A 131 -22.45 -6.27 17.01
CA PRO A 131 -23.79 -6.34 16.43
C PRO A 131 -24.54 -7.58 16.93
N ASN A 132 -25.86 -7.51 16.99
CA ASN A 132 -26.73 -8.61 17.43
C ASN A 132 -26.91 -9.73 16.39
N ARG A 133 -26.39 -9.54 15.18
CA ARG A 133 -26.39 -10.49 14.06
C ARG A 133 -25.26 -10.16 13.09
N GLU A 134 -24.97 -11.05 12.16
CA GLU A 134 -24.02 -10.78 11.09
C GLU A 134 -24.51 -9.63 10.20
N MET A 135 -23.62 -8.69 9.92
CA MET A 135 -23.85 -7.54 9.05
C MET A 135 -22.61 -7.30 8.22
N THR A 136 -22.76 -6.86 6.97
CA THR A 136 -21.63 -6.61 6.08
C THR A 136 -21.70 -5.25 5.41
N MET A 137 -20.55 -4.71 5.06
CA MET A 137 -20.39 -3.55 4.20
C MET A 137 -19.40 -3.87 3.10
N ARG A 138 -19.76 -3.58 1.86
CA ARG A 138 -18.91 -3.83 0.71
C ARG A 138 -18.68 -2.55 -0.07
N PHE A 139 -17.41 -2.27 -0.37
CA PHE A 139 -16.97 -1.10 -1.12
C PHE A 139 -16.26 -1.54 -2.40
N PHE A 140 -16.62 -0.94 -3.53
CA PHE A 140 -16.03 -1.24 -4.82
C PHE A 140 -15.71 0.05 -5.56
N PRO A 141 -14.58 0.12 -6.29
CA PRO A 141 -14.30 1.29 -7.12
C PRO A 141 -15.43 1.52 -8.13
N ASP A 142 -15.86 2.77 -8.27
CA ASP A 142 -16.86 3.14 -9.29
C ASP A 142 -16.24 3.48 -10.66
N GLY A 143 -14.91 3.52 -10.73
CA GLY A 143 -14.13 3.88 -11.92
C GLY A 143 -13.89 5.38 -12.11
N ASN A 144 -14.48 6.22 -11.26
CA ASN A 144 -14.47 7.68 -11.37
C ASN A 144 -13.85 8.37 -10.14
N GLY A 145 -13.07 7.65 -9.34
CA GLY A 145 -12.43 8.17 -8.11
C GLY A 145 -13.27 7.98 -6.84
N GLY A 146 -14.51 7.50 -6.97
CA GLY A 146 -15.41 7.17 -5.88
C GLY A 146 -15.52 5.66 -5.64
N SER A 147 -16.57 5.28 -4.90
CA SER A 147 -16.85 3.92 -4.49
C SER A 147 -18.34 3.64 -4.50
N PHE A 148 -18.76 2.52 -5.05
CA PHE A 148 -20.06 1.93 -4.76
C PHE A 148 -20.03 1.28 -3.38
N VAL A 149 -21.03 1.56 -2.57
CA VAL A 149 -21.18 0.97 -1.25
C VAL A 149 -22.49 0.19 -1.16
N VAL A 150 -22.38 -1.02 -0.61
CA VAL A 150 -23.53 -1.88 -0.28
C VAL A 150 -23.39 -2.32 1.17
N ALA A 151 -24.27 -1.86 2.05
CA ALA A 151 -24.38 -2.37 3.42
C ALA A 151 -25.56 -3.33 3.52
N SER A 152 -25.33 -4.51 4.08
CA SER A 152 -26.35 -5.53 4.33
C SER A 152 -26.57 -5.64 5.84
N ILE A 153 -27.68 -5.08 6.32
CA ILE A 153 -28.08 -5.07 7.74
C ILE A 153 -29.42 -5.80 7.88
N ALA A 154 -30.53 -5.07 8.05
CA ALA A 154 -31.87 -5.60 7.83
C ALA A 154 -32.26 -5.43 6.36
N ASN A 155 -32.01 -4.23 5.85
CA ASN A 155 -32.14 -3.86 4.46
C ASN A 155 -30.78 -3.84 3.77
N SER A 156 -30.84 -3.83 2.44
CA SER A 156 -29.68 -3.51 1.61
C SER A 156 -29.65 -1.99 1.43
N LEU A 157 -28.70 -1.32 2.07
CA LEU A 157 -28.39 0.07 1.80
C LEU A 157 -27.41 0.14 0.64
N ARG A 158 -27.70 0.94 -0.39
CA ARG A 158 -26.90 1.02 -1.62
C ARG A 158 -26.71 2.45 -2.04
N GLY A 159 -25.51 2.77 -2.51
CA GLY A 159 -25.23 4.10 -3.03
C GLY A 159 -23.79 4.29 -3.45
N GLN A 160 -23.37 5.54 -3.48
CA GLN A 160 -22.01 5.94 -3.83
C GLN A 160 -21.41 6.78 -2.71
N CYS A 161 -20.11 6.62 -2.49
CA CYS A 161 -19.35 7.40 -1.55
C CYS A 161 -17.96 7.74 -2.10
N GLN A 162 -17.37 8.82 -1.59
CA GLN A 162 -16.04 9.30 -1.95
C GLN A 162 -15.37 9.98 -0.76
N ILE A 163 -14.06 10.23 -0.85
CA ILE A 163 -13.36 11.02 0.17
C ILE A 163 -13.40 12.49 -0.25
N GLU A 164 -14.09 13.30 0.54
CA GLU A 164 -14.21 14.75 0.38
C GLU A 164 -13.67 15.43 1.62
N SER A 165 -12.69 16.33 1.45
CA SER A 165 -12.05 17.06 2.55
C SER A 165 -11.62 16.15 3.72
N GLY A 166 -11.11 14.95 3.39
CA GLY A 166 -10.64 13.96 4.36
C GLY A 166 -11.70 13.08 5.01
N LEU A 167 -12.98 13.23 4.64
CA LEU A 167 -14.10 12.47 5.16
C LEU A 167 -14.73 11.59 4.07
N LEU A 168 -15.05 10.35 4.41
CA LEU A 168 -15.84 9.46 3.55
C LEU A 168 -17.31 9.90 3.58
N ARG A 169 -17.75 10.51 2.49
CA ARG A 169 -19.12 11.05 2.31
C ARG A 169 -19.86 10.31 1.22
N GLY A 170 -21.18 10.24 1.31
CA GLY A 170 -22.01 9.61 0.29
C GLY A 170 -23.50 9.57 0.63
N GLU A 171 -24.29 9.18 -0.36
CA GLU A 171 -25.75 9.04 -0.23
C GLU A 171 -26.14 7.57 -0.38
N LEU A 172 -27.04 7.10 0.50
CA LEU A 172 -27.52 5.72 0.50
C LEU A 172 -29.05 5.66 0.35
N ALA A 173 -29.51 4.77 -0.54
CA ALA A 173 -30.91 4.35 -0.62
C ALA A 173 -31.10 2.99 0.06
N SER A 174 -32.24 2.79 0.74
CA SER A 174 -32.59 1.54 1.43
C SER A 174 -33.65 0.74 0.65
N THR A 175 -33.51 -0.59 0.61
CA THR A 175 -34.57 -1.49 0.16
C THR A 175 -35.64 -1.63 1.25
N MET A 176 -36.61 -0.71 1.30
CA MET A 176 -37.57 -0.53 2.40
C MET A 176 -38.34 -1.80 2.84
N ILE A 177 -37.80 -2.56 3.80
CA ILE A 177 -38.51 -3.54 4.63
C ILE A 177 -38.62 -2.97 6.05
N GLU A 178 -39.73 -3.23 6.74
CA GLU A 178 -39.87 -2.94 8.17
C GLU A 178 -38.78 -3.69 8.95
N ALA A 179 -37.74 -2.97 9.34
CA ALA A 179 -36.66 -3.47 10.17
C ALA A 179 -37.05 -3.38 11.66
N ASP A 180 -36.49 -4.27 12.47
CA ASP A 180 -36.51 -4.10 13.94
C ASP A 180 -35.86 -2.75 14.31
N THR A 181 -36.36 -2.14 15.39
CA THR A 181 -35.91 -0.86 15.96
C THR A 181 -34.38 -0.77 16.10
N ASP A 182 -33.73 -1.81 16.59
CA ASP A 182 -32.27 -1.85 16.74
C ASP A 182 -31.56 -1.79 15.39
N LEU A 183 -32.05 -2.49 14.36
CA LEU A 183 -31.43 -2.53 13.03
C LEU A 183 -31.69 -1.23 12.26
N ALA A 184 -32.87 -0.64 12.44
CA ALA A 184 -33.20 0.67 11.88
C ALA A 184 -32.27 1.77 12.44
N ALA A 185 -31.89 1.68 13.72
CA ALA A 185 -30.91 2.58 14.31
C ALA A 185 -29.53 2.45 13.66
N VAL A 186 -29.06 1.22 13.41
CA VAL A 186 -27.80 0.98 12.69
C VAL A 186 -27.85 1.52 11.27
N GLU A 187 -28.96 1.31 10.55
CA GLU A 187 -29.14 1.84 9.20
C GLU A 187 -29.14 3.38 9.16
N SER A 188 -29.72 4.02 10.18
CA SER A 188 -29.65 5.48 10.35
C SER A 188 -28.22 5.93 10.60
N GLU A 189 -27.50 5.28 11.51
CA GLU A 189 -26.12 5.62 11.83
C GLU A 189 -25.20 5.55 10.60
N ILE A 190 -25.32 4.51 9.77
CA ILE A 190 -24.55 4.41 8.51
C ILE A 190 -24.92 5.54 7.55
N ARG A 191 -26.21 5.81 7.37
CA ARG A 191 -26.69 6.81 6.42
C ARG A 191 -26.31 8.22 6.85
N ASP A 192 -26.55 8.55 8.11
CA ASP A 192 -26.22 9.85 8.70
C ASP A 192 -24.71 10.05 8.74
N GLY A 193 -23.94 8.99 9.04
CA GLY A 193 -22.50 9.04 9.01
C GLY A 193 -21.91 9.23 7.61
N LEU A 194 -22.47 8.60 6.57
CA LEU A 194 -22.05 8.87 5.19
C LEU A 194 -22.52 10.23 4.68
N HIS A 195 -23.72 10.68 5.04
CA HIS A 195 -24.21 12.01 4.67
C HIS A 195 -23.33 13.11 5.31
N ASN A 196 -23.05 12.99 6.61
CA ASN A 196 -22.28 13.97 7.37
C ASN A 196 -20.76 13.78 7.27
N GLY A 197 -20.29 12.64 6.77
CA GLY A 197 -18.89 12.28 6.61
C GLY A 197 -18.32 11.43 7.74
N PHE A 198 -17.69 10.32 7.39
CA PHE A 198 -16.89 9.49 8.29
C PHE A 198 -15.41 9.84 8.19
N GLN A 199 -14.76 10.08 9.32
CA GLN A 199 -13.31 9.97 9.39
C GLN A 199 -12.93 8.49 9.28
N VAL A 200 -12.10 8.18 8.28
CA VAL A 200 -11.59 6.82 8.05
C VAL A 200 -10.25 6.69 8.75
N SER A 201 -10.12 5.66 9.59
CA SER A 201 -8.84 5.30 10.22
C SER A 201 -8.68 3.78 10.22
N LYS A 202 -7.44 3.31 10.35
CA LYS A 202 -7.13 1.88 10.48
C LYS A 202 -6.66 1.59 11.90
N ASN A 203 -7.05 0.45 12.44
CA ASN A 203 -6.57 -0.08 13.71
C ASN A 203 -6.30 -1.58 13.62
N GLU A 204 -6.03 -2.22 14.76
CA GLU A 204 -5.71 -3.65 14.81
C GLU A 204 -6.87 -4.56 14.36
N SER A 205 -8.11 -4.08 14.46
CA SER A 205 -9.32 -4.83 14.11
C SER A 205 -9.84 -4.53 12.70
N GLY A 206 -9.15 -3.68 11.93
CA GLY A 206 -9.50 -3.35 10.55
C GLY A 206 -9.70 -1.84 10.33
N VAL A 207 -10.82 -1.47 9.71
CA VAL A 207 -11.17 -0.08 9.39
C VAL A 207 -12.15 0.46 10.43
N LEU A 208 -11.84 1.61 11.02
CA LEU A 208 -12.73 2.35 11.89
C LEU A 208 -13.28 3.57 11.15
N LEU A 209 -14.59 3.59 10.97
CA LEU A 209 -15.35 4.74 10.51
C LEU A 209 -15.86 5.50 11.73
N ARG A 210 -15.55 6.80 11.84
CA ARG A 210 -16.00 7.63 12.97
C ARG A 210 -16.66 8.91 12.47
N SER A 211 -17.87 9.18 12.93
CA SER A 211 -18.62 10.42 12.67
C SER A 211 -18.85 11.18 13.98
N ALA A 212 -19.55 12.30 13.92
CA ALA A 212 -20.02 12.99 15.12
C ALA A 212 -21.14 12.23 15.85
N SER A 213 -21.89 11.39 15.13
CA SER A 213 -23.01 10.61 15.66
C SER A 213 -22.58 9.28 16.27
N GLY A 214 -21.47 8.71 15.81
CA GLY A 214 -21.07 7.39 16.25
C GLY A 214 -19.83 6.83 15.55
N SER A 215 -19.67 5.51 15.66
CA SER A 215 -18.53 4.78 15.09
C SER A 215 -18.89 3.38 14.65
N ILE A 216 -18.24 2.91 13.60
CA ILE A 216 -18.44 1.60 13.00
C ILE A 216 -17.07 0.96 12.77
N GLN A 217 -16.86 -0.19 13.40
CA GLN A 217 -15.68 -1.01 13.20
C GLN A 217 -15.95 -2.07 12.15
N LEU A 218 -15.13 -2.06 11.11
CA LEU A 218 -15.16 -2.97 9.99
C LEU A 218 -13.94 -3.89 10.04
N CYS A 219 -14.15 -5.16 9.76
CA CYS A 219 -13.10 -6.15 9.56
C CYS A 219 -13.21 -6.71 8.15
N GLN A 220 -12.14 -6.61 7.35
CA GLN A 220 -12.15 -7.06 5.97
C GLN A 220 -12.38 -8.58 5.91
N ILE A 221 -13.36 -8.99 5.12
CA ILE A 221 -13.58 -10.38 4.74
C ILE A 221 -12.67 -10.66 3.54
N VAL A 222 -11.67 -11.50 3.79
CA VAL A 222 -10.67 -11.92 2.82
C VAL A 222 -11.31 -12.93 1.87
N SER A 223 -11.21 -12.66 0.57
CA SER A 223 -11.56 -13.59 -0.49
C SER A 223 -10.33 -14.29 -1.05
N GLN A 224 -10.52 -15.35 -1.84
CA GLN A 224 -9.40 -16.01 -2.53
C GLN A 224 -8.70 -15.10 -3.54
N SER A 225 -9.47 -14.22 -4.20
CA SER A 225 -8.92 -13.21 -5.11
C SER A 225 -8.01 -12.24 -4.39
N ASP A 226 -8.35 -11.88 -3.15
CA ASP A 226 -7.52 -11.02 -2.31
C ASP A 226 -6.23 -11.74 -1.91
N LEU A 227 -6.30 -13.03 -1.59
CA LEU A 227 -5.11 -13.82 -1.25
C LEU A 227 -4.20 -14.10 -2.45
N LYS A 228 -4.73 -14.20 -3.67
CA LYS A 228 -3.98 -14.61 -4.87
C LYS A 228 -2.66 -13.84 -5.01
N GLY A 229 -1.56 -14.57 -5.19
CA GLY A 229 -0.22 -14.00 -5.41
C GLY A 229 0.84 -14.64 -4.53
N GLU A 230 2.06 -14.12 -4.63
CA GLU A 230 3.22 -14.53 -3.83
C GLU A 230 3.50 -13.47 -2.74
N TYR A 231 3.93 -13.94 -1.57
CA TYR A 231 4.24 -13.11 -0.41
C TYR A 231 5.59 -13.55 0.18
N LEU A 232 6.36 -12.58 0.65
CA LEU A 232 7.57 -12.76 1.45
C LEU A 232 7.23 -12.83 2.93
N LEU A 233 7.78 -13.81 3.63
CA LEU A 233 7.66 -13.89 5.07
C LEU A 233 8.58 -12.87 5.74
N LYS A 234 7.97 -11.89 6.43
CA LYS A 234 8.65 -10.80 7.12
C LYS A 234 9.04 -11.21 8.54
N SER A 235 8.09 -11.77 9.29
CA SER A 235 8.30 -12.22 10.66
C SER A 235 7.44 -13.41 11.04
N TYR A 236 7.94 -14.16 12.02
CA TYR A 236 7.25 -15.26 12.67
C TYR A 236 7.27 -15.04 14.18
N ASN A 237 6.09 -14.99 14.82
CA ASN A 237 5.91 -14.69 16.25
C ASN A 237 6.67 -13.42 16.70
N GLY A 238 6.54 -12.36 15.89
CA GLY A 238 7.21 -11.06 16.12
C GLY A 238 8.72 -11.03 15.85
N GLN A 239 9.35 -12.16 15.51
CA GLN A 239 10.78 -12.22 15.20
C GLN A 239 11.03 -12.19 13.69
N PRO A 240 12.03 -11.43 13.20
CA PRO A 240 12.45 -11.48 11.82
C PRO A 240 12.86 -12.91 11.41
N VAL A 241 12.46 -13.33 10.22
CA VAL A 241 12.80 -14.66 9.72
C VAL A 241 14.15 -14.61 9.01
N LEU A 242 15.13 -15.32 9.56
CA LEU A 242 16.48 -15.46 9.01
C LEU A 242 16.62 -16.85 8.39
N THR A 243 16.39 -16.94 7.09
CA THR A 243 16.49 -18.18 6.31
C THR A 243 17.57 -18.05 5.25
N THR A 244 18.07 -19.19 4.75
CA THR A 244 19.14 -19.22 3.75
C THR A 244 18.72 -18.54 2.45
N HIS A 245 17.45 -18.74 2.07
CA HIS A 245 16.78 -18.10 0.95
C HIS A 245 15.56 -17.35 1.46
N GLN A 246 15.03 -16.39 0.68
CA GLN A 246 13.80 -15.70 1.07
C GLN A 246 12.64 -16.70 1.20
N ALA A 247 12.07 -16.77 2.40
CA ALA A 247 10.90 -17.61 2.64
C ALA A 247 9.67 -16.96 2.00
N THR A 248 8.96 -17.71 1.16
CA THR A 248 7.76 -17.22 0.45
C THR A 248 6.56 -18.14 0.64
N ILE A 249 5.38 -17.58 0.44
CA ILE A 249 4.13 -18.32 0.32
C ILE A 249 3.36 -17.79 -0.89
N SER A 250 2.80 -18.70 -1.68
CA SER A 250 1.98 -18.37 -2.83
C SER A 250 0.60 -18.98 -2.67
N PHE A 251 -0.41 -18.17 -2.94
CA PHE A 251 -1.82 -18.57 -2.95
C PHE A 251 -2.36 -18.49 -4.37
N ALA A 252 -3.10 -19.51 -4.78
CA ALA A 252 -3.82 -19.54 -6.05
C ALA A 252 -5.25 -20.06 -5.85
N PRO A 253 -6.27 -19.34 -6.35
CA PRO A 253 -7.65 -19.84 -6.35
C PRO A 253 -7.76 -21.20 -7.06
N LYS A 254 -8.48 -22.14 -6.47
CA LYS A 254 -8.68 -23.50 -7.03
C LYS A 254 -10.16 -23.89 -7.17
N GLY A 255 -11.02 -23.34 -6.33
CA GLY A 255 -12.48 -23.57 -6.35
C GLY A 255 -13.23 -22.38 -5.75
N GLU A 256 -14.47 -22.58 -5.29
CA GLU A 256 -15.27 -21.50 -4.70
C GLU A 256 -14.75 -21.04 -3.32
N LYS A 257 -14.31 -21.99 -2.48
CA LYS A 257 -13.63 -21.72 -1.20
C LYS A 257 -12.21 -22.31 -1.09
N GLU A 258 -11.78 -23.11 -2.06
CA GLU A 258 -10.45 -23.74 -2.07
C GLU A 258 -9.33 -22.83 -2.58
N VAL A 259 -8.25 -22.72 -1.81
CA VAL A 259 -7.02 -22.02 -2.14
C VAL A 259 -5.86 -23.03 -2.19
N SER A 260 -5.16 -23.09 -3.32
CA SER A 260 -3.89 -23.81 -3.42
C SER A 260 -2.78 -23.01 -2.74
N ILE A 261 -2.00 -23.69 -1.91
CA ILE A 261 -0.90 -23.12 -1.14
C ILE A 261 0.42 -23.74 -1.62
N SER A 262 1.42 -22.88 -1.86
CA SER A 262 2.81 -23.29 -2.09
C SER A 262 3.74 -22.44 -1.25
N ILE A 263 4.36 -23.03 -0.23
CA ILE A 263 5.30 -22.37 0.68
C ILE A 263 6.71 -22.80 0.30
N PHE A 264 7.65 -21.87 0.31
CA PHE A 264 9.07 -22.14 0.13
C PHE A 264 9.83 -21.60 1.34
N VAL A 265 10.49 -22.50 2.08
CA VAL A 265 11.41 -22.17 3.17
C VAL A 265 12.77 -22.80 2.85
N ALA A 266 13.11 -23.94 3.44
CA ALA A 266 14.17 -24.81 2.93
C ALA A 266 13.58 -25.83 1.94
N ASN A 267 12.40 -26.33 2.28
CA ASN A 267 11.59 -27.20 1.46
C ASN A 267 10.49 -26.42 0.75
N ARG A 268 9.99 -27.01 -0.34
CA ARG A 268 8.73 -26.60 -0.92
C ARG A 268 7.60 -27.42 -0.31
N ILE A 269 6.70 -26.74 0.39
CA ILE A 269 5.50 -27.30 1.00
C ILE A 269 4.31 -26.94 0.11
N ARG A 270 3.42 -27.90 -0.18
CA ARG A 270 2.25 -27.67 -1.03
C ARG A 270 1.00 -28.34 -0.47
N GLY A 271 -0.15 -27.71 -0.68
CA GLY A 271 -1.44 -28.29 -0.35
C GLY A 271 -2.61 -27.45 -0.83
N THR A 272 -3.79 -27.73 -0.29
CA THR A 272 -5.01 -26.96 -0.51
C THR A 272 -5.61 -26.62 0.85
N ALA A 273 -6.04 -25.39 1.05
CA ALA A 273 -6.85 -24.99 2.20
C ALA A 273 -8.23 -24.51 1.75
N VAL A 274 -9.20 -24.56 2.64
CA VAL A 274 -10.51 -23.95 2.51
C VAL A 274 -10.48 -22.61 3.24
N LEU A 275 -10.92 -21.54 2.58
CA LEU A 275 -11.12 -20.22 3.17
C LEU A 275 -12.58 -20.07 3.58
N ASP A 276 -12.82 -19.97 4.89
CA ASP A 276 -14.15 -19.73 5.45
C ASP A 276 -14.09 -18.68 6.55
N GLN A 277 -14.84 -17.58 6.38
CA GLN A 277 -14.86 -16.45 7.32
C GLN A 277 -13.45 -16.02 7.78
N ASN A 278 -12.55 -15.77 6.82
CA ASN A 278 -11.13 -15.44 7.03
C ASN A 278 -10.24 -16.56 7.58
N ILE A 279 -10.77 -17.71 7.96
CA ILE A 279 -9.95 -18.82 8.44
C ILE A 279 -9.54 -19.70 7.26
N LEU A 280 -8.24 -19.94 7.12
CA LEU A 280 -7.68 -20.92 6.20
C LEU A 280 -7.42 -22.23 6.94
N THR A 281 -8.15 -23.28 6.58
CA THR A 281 -7.98 -24.64 7.14
C THR A 281 -7.61 -25.65 6.07
N SER A 282 -6.72 -26.59 6.38
CA SER A 282 -6.34 -27.69 5.51
C SER A 282 -6.71 -29.01 6.18
N ASP A 283 -7.59 -29.79 5.54
CA ASP A 283 -8.02 -31.10 6.06
C ASP A 283 -6.88 -32.12 6.05
N GLU A 284 -5.95 -31.98 5.10
CA GLU A 284 -4.75 -32.80 5.00
C GLU A 284 -3.50 -31.98 5.37
N PRO A 285 -2.48 -32.60 6.01
CA PRO A 285 -1.19 -31.94 6.19
C PRO A 285 -0.60 -31.51 4.85
N LEU A 286 0.06 -30.34 4.82
CA LEU A 286 0.71 -29.89 3.61
C LEU A 286 1.93 -30.77 3.31
N MET A 287 2.10 -31.12 2.04
CA MET A 287 3.14 -32.03 1.59
C MET A 287 4.46 -31.31 1.38
N SER A 288 5.52 -31.76 2.06
CA SER A 288 6.86 -31.17 1.97
C SER A 288 7.82 -32.02 1.12
N THR A 289 8.74 -31.35 0.42
CA THR A 289 9.93 -32.01 -0.16
C THR A 289 10.88 -32.46 0.95
N ARG A 290 11.82 -33.38 0.66
CA ARG A 290 12.76 -33.94 1.66
C ARG A 290 14.16 -33.36 1.53
N LEU A 291 14.33 -32.07 1.81
CA LEU A 291 15.62 -31.43 2.04
C LEU A 291 15.84 -31.20 3.54
N VAL A 292 17.10 -31.31 3.96
CA VAL A 292 17.51 -31.00 5.35
C VAL A 292 17.67 -29.49 5.45
N GLY A 293 16.71 -28.81 6.07
CA GLY A 293 16.81 -27.40 6.45
C GLY A 293 17.56 -27.22 7.77
N THR A 294 17.84 -25.97 8.11
CA THR A 294 18.30 -25.60 9.47
C THR A 294 17.19 -25.86 10.50
N PRO A 295 17.51 -25.97 11.81
CA PRO A 295 16.50 -26.15 12.85
C PRO A 295 15.42 -25.04 12.86
N ALA A 296 15.80 -23.80 12.55
CA ALA A 296 14.88 -22.67 12.45
C ALA A 296 13.93 -22.82 11.25
N GLU A 297 14.45 -23.21 10.09
CA GLU A 297 13.65 -23.48 8.88
C GLU A 297 12.69 -24.66 9.12
N SER A 298 13.15 -25.76 9.71
CA SER A 298 12.29 -26.91 10.04
C SER A 298 11.20 -26.56 11.05
N SER A 299 11.50 -25.74 12.06
CA SER A 299 10.49 -25.24 13.00
C SER A 299 9.44 -24.38 12.29
N LEU A 300 9.86 -23.52 11.36
CA LEU A 300 8.96 -22.67 10.59
C LEU A 300 8.06 -23.49 9.65
N GLU A 301 8.62 -24.49 8.97
CA GLU A 301 7.89 -25.43 8.12
C GLU A 301 6.84 -26.24 8.91
N SER A 302 7.17 -26.60 10.15
CA SER A 302 6.26 -27.30 11.06
C SER A 302 5.13 -26.38 11.53
N ALA A 303 5.45 -25.12 11.84
CA ALA A 303 4.47 -24.12 12.24
C ALA A 303 3.45 -23.84 11.13
N PHE A 304 3.86 -23.77 9.85
CA PHE A 304 2.92 -23.64 8.74
C PHE A 304 1.95 -24.83 8.66
N ASN A 305 2.46 -26.06 8.74
CA ASN A 305 1.62 -27.25 8.71
C ASN A 305 0.59 -27.27 9.85
N VAL A 306 1.04 -27.04 11.07
CA VAL A 306 0.18 -26.99 12.26
C VAL A 306 -0.83 -25.85 12.14
N GLY A 307 -0.38 -24.66 11.73
CA GLY A 307 -1.23 -23.50 11.53
C GLY A 307 -2.39 -23.80 10.59
N PHE A 308 -2.10 -24.25 9.37
CA PHE A 308 -3.17 -24.57 8.40
C PHE A 308 -4.04 -25.74 8.85
N GLN A 309 -3.51 -26.73 9.58
CA GLN A 309 -4.31 -27.84 10.09
C GLN A 309 -5.34 -27.40 11.14
N TYR A 310 -4.96 -26.49 12.05
CA TYR A 310 -5.84 -25.99 13.11
C TYR A 310 -6.62 -24.73 12.72
N GLY A 311 -6.37 -24.19 11.53
CA GLY A 311 -6.90 -22.93 11.08
C GLY A 311 -5.98 -21.76 11.41
N VAL A 312 -5.72 -20.93 10.41
CA VAL A 312 -5.10 -19.61 10.57
C VAL A 312 -6.06 -18.55 10.08
N GLU A 313 -6.31 -17.54 10.92
CA GLU A 313 -7.02 -16.33 10.55
C GLU A 313 -6.15 -15.51 9.60
N ALA A 314 -6.68 -15.22 8.42
CA ALA A 314 -6.09 -14.36 7.42
C ALA A 314 -6.61 -12.93 7.60
N ILE A 315 -5.69 -12.02 7.90
CA ILE A 315 -5.95 -10.58 8.03
C ILE A 315 -5.12 -9.87 6.97
N LEU A 316 -5.79 -9.40 5.92
CA LEU A 316 -5.14 -8.66 4.84
C LEU A 316 -5.20 -7.15 5.10
N ARG A 317 -4.07 -6.46 4.93
CA ARG A 317 -3.94 -5.00 5.06
C ARG A 317 -3.08 -4.46 3.92
N CYS A 318 -3.73 -3.99 2.87
CA CYS A 318 -3.05 -3.51 1.65
C CYS A 318 -2.14 -4.61 1.04
N SER A 319 -0.82 -4.48 1.19
CA SER A 319 0.17 -5.46 0.75
C SER A 319 0.67 -6.38 1.85
N GLU A 320 0.27 -6.18 3.11
CA GLU A 320 0.66 -7.03 4.25
C GLU A 320 -0.46 -8.04 4.56
N LEU A 321 -0.11 -9.31 4.68
CA LEU A 321 -1.00 -10.39 5.09
C LEU A 321 -0.50 -10.95 6.42
N THR A 322 -1.34 -10.94 7.43
CA THR A 322 -1.08 -11.64 8.69
C THR A 322 -1.89 -12.94 8.68
N LEU A 323 -1.20 -14.06 8.89
CA LEU A 323 -1.83 -15.36 9.16
C LEU A 323 -1.57 -15.69 10.62
N LYS A 324 -2.61 -15.83 11.44
CA LYS A 324 -2.41 -16.07 12.88
C LYS A 324 -3.42 -17.03 13.48
N ASN A 325 -3.01 -17.68 14.56
CA ASN A 325 -3.89 -18.36 15.50
C ASN A 325 -3.27 -18.27 16.90
N GLN A 326 -3.74 -19.09 17.84
CA GLN A 326 -3.23 -19.08 19.22
C GLN A 326 -1.75 -19.49 19.35
N ASP A 327 -1.21 -20.23 18.38
CA ASP A 327 0.13 -20.85 18.45
C ASP A 327 1.16 -20.15 17.55
N CYS A 328 0.70 -19.49 16.48
CA CYS A 328 1.56 -18.87 15.48
C CYS A 328 1.00 -17.56 14.93
N GLU A 329 1.91 -16.66 14.58
CA GLU A 329 1.65 -15.44 13.83
C GLU A 329 2.71 -15.30 12.73
N PHE A 330 2.28 -15.31 11.48
CA PHE A 330 3.09 -15.05 10.30
C PHE A 330 2.70 -13.69 9.74
N VAL A 331 3.68 -12.78 9.63
CA VAL A 331 3.47 -11.50 8.94
C VAL A 331 4.17 -11.58 7.60
N LEU A 332 3.42 -11.34 6.54
CA LEU A 332 3.82 -11.57 5.17
C LEU A 332 3.62 -10.29 4.35
N THR A 333 4.47 -10.04 3.37
CA THR A 333 4.33 -8.89 2.47
C THR A 333 4.29 -9.35 1.03
N ARG A 334 3.26 -8.93 0.29
CA ARG A 334 3.05 -9.25 -1.11
C ARG A 334 4.28 -8.87 -1.93
N THR A 335 4.73 -9.77 -2.80
CA THR A 335 5.83 -9.51 -3.71
C THR A 335 5.36 -8.68 -4.89
N ALA A 336 6.22 -7.78 -5.35
CA ALA A 336 6.04 -7.13 -6.64
C ALA A 336 6.30 -8.15 -7.75
N ILE A 337 5.37 -8.27 -8.69
CA ILE A 337 5.51 -9.13 -9.86
C ILE A 337 6.14 -8.29 -10.98
N PRO A 338 7.36 -8.59 -11.42
CA PRO A 338 7.97 -7.89 -12.53
C PRO A 338 7.40 -8.40 -13.86
N GLU A 339 7.17 -7.49 -14.82
CA GLU A 339 6.72 -7.83 -16.17
C GLU A 339 7.92 -8.25 -17.06
N VAL A 340 8.64 -9.28 -16.62
CA VAL A 340 9.80 -9.83 -17.34
C VAL A 340 9.38 -10.62 -18.58
N LYS A 341 10.24 -10.66 -19.59
CA LYS A 341 10.05 -11.45 -20.82
C LYS A 341 10.88 -12.74 -20.85
N HIS A 342 12.06 -12.75 -20.25
CA HIS A 342 13.04 -13.83 -20.44
C HIS A 342 13.32 -14.62 -19.17
N SER A 343 13.55 -13.97 -18.02
CA SER A 343 13.79 -14.68 -16.77
C SER A 343 13.21 -13.97 -15.55
N ASP A 344 12.82 -14.75 -14.55
CA ASP A 344 12.39 -14.21 -13.26
C ASP A 344 13.61 -13.77 -12.42
N PRO A 345 13.48 -12.69 -11.64
CA PRO A 345 14.52 -12.32 -10.69
C PRO A 345 14.66 -13.37 -9.59
N THR A 346 15.91 -13.61 -9.20
CA THR A 346 16.26 -14.52 -8.10
C THR A 346 16.07 -13.89 -6.72
N TYR A 347 15.86 -12.56 -6.67
CA TYR A 347 15.55 -11.81 -5.47
C TYR A 347 14.17 -11.17 -5.59
N LYS A 348 13.36 -11.31 -4.54
CA LYS A 348 12.00 -10.78 -4.48
C LYS A 348 11.97 -9.54 -3.59
N GLY A 349 11.16 -8.56 -3.99
CA GLY A 349 10.95 -7.33 -3.24
C GLY A 349 9.47 -6.96 -3.15
N THR A 350 9.18 -5.96 -2.33
CA THR A 350 7.85 -5.37 -2.17
C THR A 350 7.51 -4.42 -3.31
N HIS A 351 8.52 -3.86 -3.98
CA HIS A 351 8.38 -2.98 -5.13
C HIS A 351 9.29 -3.40 -6.27
N CYS A 352 8.81 -3.22 -7.50
CA CYS A 352 9.60 -3.42 -8.71
C CYS A 352 9.31 -2.30 -9.71
N THR A 353 10.34 -1.71 -10.29
CA THR A 353 10.20 -0.60 -11.24
C THR A 353 11.04 -0.83 -12.49
N LYS A 354 10.44 -0.62 -13.67
CA LYS A 354 11.14 -0.58 -14.96
C LYS A 354 12.11 0.61 -14.99
N CYS A 355 13.38 0.36 -15.31
CA CYS A 355 14.39 1.41 -15.40
C CYS A 355 14.32 2.13 -16.76
N PHE A 356 14.13 1.41 -17.86
CA PHE A 356 13.94 1.98 -19.20
C PHE A 356 12.45 2.10 -19.55
N LYS A 357 11.80 3.15 -19.06
CA LYS A 357 10.33 3.34 -19.16
C LYS A 357 9.80 3.42 -20.60
N ALA A 358 10.62 3.84 -21.56
CA ALA A 358 10.24 3.97 -22.96
C ALA A 358 10.22 2.61 -23.70
N GLU A 359 10.87 1.59 -23.14
CA GLU A 359 10.97 0.27 -23.74
C GLU A 359 9.88 -0.66 -23.17
N SER A 360 9.22 -1.43 -24.04
CA SER A 360 8.01 -2.20 -23.66
C SER A 360 8.19 -3.11 -22.43
N ASN A 361 9.31 -3.82 -22.32
CA ASN A 361 9.63 -4.67 -21.15
C ASN A 361 10.51 -3.98 -20.11
N GLY A 362 10.88 -2.71 -20.25
CA GLY A 362 11.71 -2.01 -19.26
C GLY A 362 13.19 -2.37 -19.22
N LEU A 363 13.61 -3.49 -19.86
CA LEU A 363 14.96 -4.07 -19.98
C LEU A 363 15.69 -4.42 -18.67
N LEU A 364 15.63 -3.53 -17.69
CA LEU A 364 16.26 -3.60 -16.40
C LEU A 364 15.21 -3.23 -15.34
N PHE A 365 15.14 -4.03 -14.29
CA PHE A 365 14.19 -3.85 -13.21
C PHE A 365 14.91 -3.55 -11.90
N ARG A 366 14.50 -2.48 -11.23
CA ARG A 366 14.93 -2.19 -9.86
C ARG A 366 13.96 -2.84 -8.89
N ILE A 367 14.47 -3.71 -8.02
CA ILE A 367 13.71 -4.44 -7.02
C ILE A 367 14.06 -3.86 -5.66
N VAL A 368 13.04 -3.46 -4.90
CA VAL A 368 13.20 -2.93 -3.54
C VAL A 368 12.44 -3.82 -2.57
N ASN A 369 13.14 -4.32 -1.57
CA ASN A 369 12.56 -4.99 -0.42
C ASN A 369 12.65 -4.06 0.79
N GLU A 370 11.50 -3.49 1.19
CA GLU A 370 11.45 -2.54 2.30
C GLU A 370 11.69 -3.19 3.66
N ASN A 371 11.32 -4.47 3.82
CA ASN A 371 11.51 -5.21 5.07
C ASN A 371 12.99 -5.44 5.36
N GLU A 372 13.74 -5.87 4.34
CA GLU A 372 15.19 -6.08 4.45
C GLU A 372 15.99 -4.78 4.24
N LYS A 373 15.32 -3.71 3.81
CA LYS A 373 15.89 -2.45 3.32
C LYS A 373 16.94 -2.67 2.21
N LYS A 374 16.68 -3.60 1.29
CA LYS A 374 17.64 -3.98 0.24
C LYS A 374 17.14 -3.61 -1.14
N TRP A 375 18.08 -3.23 -1.99
CA TRP A 375 17.86 -2.99 -3.40
C TRP A 375 18.63 -4.02 -4.23
N ALA A 376 18.02 -4.45 -5.33
CA ALA A 376 18.64 -5.30 -6.33
C ALA A 376 18.25 -4.83 -7.74
N PHE A 377 19.02 -5.25 -8.72
CA PHE A 377 18.73 -5.02 -10.13
C PHE A 377 18.68 -6.33 -10.88
N HIS A 378 17.65 -6.49 -11.71
CA HIS A 378 17.46 -7.65 -12.58
C HIS A 378 17.51 -7.24 -14.05
N ASN A 379 18.42 -7.84 -14.81
CA ASN A 379 18.59 -7.58 -16.23
C ASN A 379 17.83 -8.64 -17.05
N ASP A 380 16.72 -8.23 -17.66
CA ASP A 380 15.85 -9.09 -18.47
C ASP A 380 16.25 -9.08 -19.96
N THR A 381 17.52 -8.79 -20.27
CA THR A 381 18.04 -8.82 -21.65
C THR A 381 19.01 -9.98 -21.83
N GLU A 382 19.12 -10.49 -23.05
CA GLU A 382 20.05 -11.59 -23.40
C GLU A 382 21.39 -11.08 -23.93
N ASN A 383 21.41 -9.89 -24.52
CA ASN A 383 22.51 -9.37 -25.34
C ASN A 383 23.12 -8.06 -24.80
N TYR A 384 22.62 -7.55 -23.68
CA TYR A 384 23.17 -6.34 -23.05
C TYR A 384 23.65 -6.63 -21.64
N ARG A 385 24.81 -6.07 -21.32
CA ARG A 385 25.27 -5.89 -19.95
C ARG A 385 24.84 -4.51 -19.47
N MET A 386 24.22 -4.46 -18.30
CA MET A 386 23.72 -3.22 -17.71
C MET A 386 24.74 -2.69 -16.70
N HIS A 387 25.09 -1.41 -16.80
CA HIS A 387 25.86 -0.71 -15.78
C HIS A 387 24.98 0.30 -15.08
N ILE A 388 24.94 0.22 -13.76
CA ILE A 388 24.15 1.09 -12.90
C ILE A 388 25.09 1.91 -12.05
N GLN A 389 24.87 3.21 -12.01
CA GLN A 389 25.54 4.14 -11.12
C GLN A 389 24.48 4.97 -10.39
N ALA A 390 24.45 4.87 -9.07
CA ALA A 390 23.52 5.65 -8.24
C ALA A 390 24.29 6.59 -7.30
N SER A 391 23.83 7.84 -7.24
CA SER A 391 24.27 8.83 -6.25
C SER A 391 23.19 8.95 -5.18
N PHE A 392 23.58 8.75 -3.92
CA PHE A 392 22.72 8.84 -2.75
C PHE A 392 23.09 10.07 -1.91
N GLY A 393 22.06 10.70 -1.31
CA GLY A 393 22.27 11.87 -0.47
C GLY A 393 23.15 11.58 0.75
N SER A 394 23.84 12.60 1.25
CA SER A 394 24.81 12.49 2.35
C SER A 394 24.22 12.06 3.70
N ARG A 395 22.90 12.09 3.83
CA ARG A 395 22.17 11.58 5.02
C ARG A 395 21.72 10.12 4.87
N SER A 396 22.10 9.44 3.80
CA SER A 396 21.79 8.02 3.62
C SER A 396 22.67 7.19 4.56
N SER A 397 22.11 6.10 5.09
CA SER A 397 22.83 5.12 5.89
C SER A 397 22.77 3.78 5.16
N ILE A 398 23.71 3.57 4.23
CA ILE A 398 23.70 2.45 3.29
C ILE A 398 25.05 1.73 3.25
N VAL A 399 25.02 0.45 2.89
CA VAL A 399 26.19 -0.37 2.60
C VAL A 399 26.03 -1.03 1.22
N PRO A 400 27.11 -1.16 0.43
CA PRO A 400 27.06 -1.91 -0.82
C PRO A 400 26.90 -3.40 -0.53
N LEU A 401 26.25 -4.12 -1.44
CA LEU A 401 26.05 -5.57 -1.35
C LEU A 401 26.79 -6.29 -2.48
N ASN A 402 27.31 -7.47 -2.17
CA ASN A 402 27.94 -8.38 -3.13
C ASN A 402 28.99 -7.68 -4.03
N ASN A 403 28.71 -7.59 -5.33
CA ASN A 403 29.60 -7.04 -6.35
C ASN A 403 29.51 -5.51 -6.48
N ALA A 404 28.61 -4.87 -5.74
CA ALA A 404 28.46 -3.42 -5.79
C ALA A 404 29.68 -2.72 -5.15
N GLN A 405 30.14 -1.65 -5.77
CA GLN A 405 31.25 -0.84 -5.28
C GLN A 405 30.71 0.51 -4.81
N MET A 406 31.15 0.96 -3.63
CA MET A 406 30.74 2.25 -3.08
C MET A 406 31.96 3.14 -2.83
N HIS A 407 31.86 4.41 -3.20
CA HIS A 407 32.81 5.45 -2.84
C HIS A 407 32.05 6.74 -2.45
N GLN A 408 32.73 7.66 -1.77
CA GLN A 408 32.15 8.92 -1.32
C GLN A 408 32.75 10.09 -2.12
N GLU A 409 31.89 10.98 -2.61
CA GLU A 409 32.30 12.20 -3.33
C GLU A 409 32.54 13.38 -2.38
N ASP A 410 33.25 14.39 -2.90
CA ASP A 410 33.40 15.70 -2.27
C ASP A 410 32.01 16.35 -2.07
N GLY A 411 31.55 16.43 -0.83
CA GLY A 411 30.17 16.82 -0.48
C GLY A 411 29.39 15.74 0.28
N GLY A 412 30.02 14.58 0.51
CA GLY A 412 29.53 13.54 1.41
C GLY A 412 28.47 12.62 0.80
N ARG A 413 28.17 12.74 -0.50
CA ARG A 413 27.28 11.83 -1.23
C ARG A 413 27.95 10.49 -1.45
N PHE A 414 27.15 9.42 -1.45
CA PHE A 414 27.63 8.07 -1.73
C PHE A 414 27.34 7.72 -3.19
N ILE A 415 28.36 7.31 -3.93
CA ILE A 415 28.23 6.76 -5.28
C ILE A 415 28.36 5.25 -5.18
N VAL A 416 27.37 4.54 -5.71
CA VAL A 416 27.37 3.07 -5.76
C VAL A 416 27.20 2.60 -7.18
N GLU A 417 28.04 1.64 -7.59
CA GLU A 417 28.10 1.11 -8.95
C GLU A 417 27.96 -0.41 -8.94
N VAL A 418 27.25 -0.94 -9.93
CA VAL A 418 27.17 -2.39 -10.17
C VAL A 418 26.97 -2.69 -11.65
N THR A 419 27.54 -3.80 -12.08
CA THR A 419 27.34 -4.37 -13.42
C THR A 419 26.46 -5.60 -13.32
N VAL A 420 25.39 -5.66 -14.11
CA VAL A 420 24.41 -6.77 -14.13
C VAL A 420 24.47 -7.46 -15.49
N ASN A 421 24.85 -8.73 -15.48
CA ASN A 421 24.92 -9.55 -16.68
C ASN A 421 23.52 -9.95 -17.19
N PRO A 422 23.39 -10.39 -18.45
CA PRO A 422 22.13 -10.88 -19.01
C PRO A 422 21.45 -11.91 -18.13
N LEU A 423 20.13 -11.76 -17.97
CA LEU A 423 19.25 -12.70 -17.28
C LEU A 423 19.61 -12.93 -15.80
N THR A 424 20.47 -12.10 -15.21
CA THR A 424 20.88 -12.22 -13.80
C THR A 424 20.28 -11.14 -12.92
N THR A 425 20.32 -11.40 -11.61
CA THR A 425 19.95 -10.42 -10.57
C THR A 425 21.18 -10.14 -9.71
N GLU A 426 21.52 -8.87 -9.53
CA GLU A 426 22.61 -8.45 -8.63
C GLU A 426 22.05 -7.64 -7.48
N MET A 427 22.52 -7.94 -6.26
CA MET A 427 22.26 -7.12 -5.09
C MET A 427 23.04 -5.81 -5.21
N PHE A 428 22.47 -4.72 -4.72
CA PHE A 428 23.05 -3.38 -4.89
C PHE A 428 23.43 -2.73 -3.56
N ILE A 429 22.44 -2.42 -2.72
CA ILE A 429 22.65 -1.76 -1.44
C ILE A 429 21.72 -2.32 -0.37
N GLN A 430 22.09 -2.12 0.90
CA GLN A 430 21.22 -2.28 2.06
C GLN A 430 21.25 -1.02 2.92
N GLY A 431 20.08 -0.57 3.39
CA GLY A 431 19.96 0.49 4.40
C GLY A 431 18.92 1.57 4.06
N ASP A 432 19.02 2.69 4.78
CA ASP A 432 18.09 3.80 4.68
C ASP A 432 18.57 4.82 3.65
N VAL A 433 17.81 4.98 2.56
CA VAL A 433 18.11 5.91 1.47
C VAL A 433 17.51 7.29 1.73
N ASN A 434 18.32 8.36 1.64
CA ASN A 434 17.87 9.75 1.73
C ASN A 434 18.09 10.49 0.41
N GLY A 435 17.13 10.36 -0.52
CA GLY A 435 17.21 10.96 -1.85
C GLY A 435 18.29 10.32 -2.72
N PHE A 436 18.00 10.13 -4.01
CA PHE A 436 18.93 9.46 -4.92
C PHE A 436 18.75 9.93 -6.36
N LYS A 437 19.80 9.72 -7.16
CA LYS A 437 19.77 9.81 -8.63
C LYS A 437 20.41 8.55 -9.17
N ILE A 438 19.84 7.95 -10.22
CA ILE A 438 20.41 6.75 -10.84
C ILE A 438 20.58 6.99 -12.34
N ALA A 439 21.73 6.61 -12.84
CA ALA A 439 22.03 6.48 -14.26
C ALA A 439 22.20 5.00 -14.60
N TYR A 440 21.69 4.60 -15.76
CA TYR A 440 21.82 3.24 -16.29
C TYR A 440 22.38 3.35 -17.71
N SER A 441 23.25 2.42 -18.09
CA SER A 441 23.69 2.27 -19.48
C SER A 441 23.65 0.80 -19.88
N ALA A 442 23.27 0.54 -21.13
CA ALA A 442 23.25 -0.78 -21.72
C ALA A 442 24.41 -0.90 -22.71
N GLN A 443 25.27 -1.90 -22.52
CA GLN A 443 26.40 -2.19 -23.39
C GLN A 443 26.18 -3.53 -24.08
N PRO A 444 26.25 -3.60 -25.42
CA PRO A 444 26.24 -4.87 -26.13
C PRO A 444 27.36 -5.78 -25.64
N ILE A 445 27.10 -7.09 -25.63
CA ILE A 445 28.06 -8.12 -25.21
C ILE A 445 28.85 -8.66 -26.39
#